data_AF-A0A7L1P0X7-F1
#
_entry.id   AF-A0A7L1P0X7-F1
#
_cell.length_a   1.000
_cell.length_b   1.000
_cell.length_c   1.000
_cell.angle_alpha   90.00
_cell.angle_beta   90.00
_cell.angle_gamma   90.00
#
_symmetry.space_group_name_H-M   'P 1'
#
loop_
_entity.id
_entity.type
_entity.pdbx_description
1 polymer ?
#
loop_
_entity_poly.entity_id
_entity_poly.type
_entity_poly.pdbx_seq_one_letter_code
_entity_poly.pdbx_strand_id
1 'polypeptide(L)'
;CSAGAGRTGCFIAIDIMLDMAENEGVVDIFNCVRELRSQRVNLVQTEEQYVFVHDAILEACLCGNTAIPVCEFRSIYYNISRLDPQTNSSQIKDEFQTLNIVTPRVRPEDCSIGLLPRNHDKNRCMDVLPLDRCLPFLISVDGESSNYINAALMD
;
A
#
# COMPACT_ATOMS: atom_id res chain seq x y z
N CYS A 1 -5.90 3.82 -18.19
CA CYS A 1 -7.21 3.20 -18.55
C CYS A 1 -7.22 2.96 -20.07
N SER A 2 -8.14 2.15 -20.62
CA SER A 2 -8.24 1.93 -22.09
C SER A 2 -9.71 1.90 -22.52
N ALA A 3 -10.45 0.85 -22.16
CA ALA A 3 -11.88 0.73 -22.49
C ALA A 3 -12.83 1.57 -21.62
N GLY A 4 -12.29 2.35 -20.67
CA GLY A 4 -13.09 3.09 -19.69
C GLY A 4 -13.96 2.21 -18.79
N ALA A 5 -13.47 1.02 -18.42
CA ALA A 5 -14.22 0.00 -17.68
C ALA A 5 -13.52 -0.44 -16.40
N GLY A 6 -12.35 -1.10 -16.49
CA GLY A 6 -11.62 -1.61 -15.30
C GLY A 6 -11.12 -0.51 -14.34
N ARG A 7 -9.94 0.06 -14.62
CA ARG A 7 -9.34 1.14 -13.78
C ARG A 7 -10.27 2.35 -13.57
N THR A 8 -11.08 2.68 -14.58
CA THR A 8 -12.08 3.76 -14.47
C THR A 8 -13.17 3.40 -13.45
N GLY A 9 -13.66 2.17 -13.47
CA GLY A 9 -14.63 1.70 -12.49
C GLY A 9 -14.05 1.64 -11.08
N CYS A 10 -12.79 1.23 -10.91
CA CYS A 10 -12.12 1.26 -9.60
C CYS A 10 -12.08 2.68 -9.04
N PHE A 11 -11.65 3.65 -9.86
CA PHE A 11 -11.55 5.05 -9.45
C PHE A 11 -12.92 5.60 -8.99
N ILE A 12 -13.97 5.40 -9.79
CA ILE A 12 -15.32 5.85 -9.46
C ILE A 12 -15.86 5.13 -8.22
N ALA A 13 -15.67 3.81 -8.11
CA ALA A 13 -16.15 3.05 -6.96
C ALA A 13 -15.47 3.49 -5.66
N ILE A 14 -14.16 3.73 -5.68
CA ILE A 14 -13.41 4.24 -4.52
C ILE A 14 -13.95 5.61 -4.12
N ASP A 15 -14.09 6.53 -5.07
CA ASP A 15 -14.61 7.89 -4.83
C ASP A 15 -15.98 7.88 -4.12
N ILE A 16 -16.95 7.14 -4.67
CA ILE A 16 -18.30 7.00 -4.09
C ILE A 16 -18.24 6.37 -2.68
N MET A 17 -17.38 5.39 -2.47
CA MET A 17 -17.30 4.68 -1.19
C MET A 17 -16.56 5.47 -0.12
N LEU A 18 -15.59 6.31 -0.48
CA LEU A 18 -14.96 7.25 0.45
C LEU A 18 -15.96 8.31 0.90
N ASP A 19 -16.76 8.86 -0.03
CA ASP A 19 -17.85 9.78 0.31
C ASP A 19 -18.87 9.14 1.26
N MET A 20 -19.27 7.90 1.03
CA MET A 20 -20.19 7.16 1.91
C MET A 20 -19.56 6.89 3.28
N ALA A 21 -18.29 6.50 3.32
CA ALA A 21 -17.57 6.28 4.58
C ALA A 21 -17.51 7.56 5.42
N GLU A 22 -17.22 8.71 4.80
CA GLU A 22 -17.12 10.00 5.49
C GLU A 22 -18.48 10.50 5.98
N ASN A 23 -19.53 10.42 5.15
CA ASN A 23 -20.83 11.01 5.46
C ASN A 23 -21.75 10.09 6.27
N GLU A 24 -21.63 8.78 6.11
CA GLU A 24 -22.56 7.79 6.69
C GLU A 24 -21.87 6.82 7.66
N GLY A 25 -20.53 6.75 7.66
CA GLY A 25 -19.77 5.82 8.52
C GLY A 25 -19.89 4.35 8.11
N VAL A 26 -20.35 4.07 6.88
CA VAL A 26 -20.54 2.73 6.32
C VAL A 26 -20.03 2.66 4.88
N VAL A 27 -19.83 1.45 4.36
CA VAL A 27 -19.45 1.22 2.95
C VAL A 27 -20.24 0.04 2.37
N ASP A 28 -20.64 0.14 1.11
CA ASP A 28 -21.34 -0.93 0.38
C ASP A 28 -20.78 -1.10 -1.04
N ILE A 29 -19.58 -1.69 -1.09
CA ILE A 29 -18.81 -1.86 -2.33
C ILE A 29 -19.55 -2.76 -3.32
N PHE A 30 -20.23 -3.80 -2.83
CA PHE A 30 -20.96 -4.72 -3.69
C PHE A 30 -22.11 -4.03 -4.43
N ASN A 31 -22.98 -3.33 -3.70
CA ASN A 31 -24.10 -2.65 -4.34
C ASN A 31 -23.63 -1.48 -5.20
N CYS A 32 -22.59 -0.75 -4.80
CA CYS A 32 -21.96 0.28 -5.61
C CYS A 32 -21.50 -0.26 -6.98
N VAL A 33 -20.71 -1.34 -7.01
CA VAL A 33 -20.23 -1.94 -8.27
C VAL A 33 -21.38 -2.50 -9.10
N ARG A 34 -22.39 -3.10 -8.45
CA ARG A 34 -23.61 -3.60 -9.12
C ARG A 34 -24.36 -2.46 -9.83
N GLU A 35 -24.53 -1.32 -9.15
CA GLU A 35 -25.21 -0.14 -9.70
C GLU A 35 -24.41 0.51 -10.83
N LEU A 36 -23.10 0.66 -10.66
CA LEU A 36 -22.20 1.11 -11.72
C LEU A 36 -22.34 0.25 -12.97
N ARG A 37 -22.35 -1.08 -12.82
CA ARG A 37 -22.51 -2.02 -13.94
C ARG A 37 -23.87 -1.93 -14.64
N SER A 38 -24.91 -1.44 -13.94
CA SER A 38 -26.22 -1.17 -14.56
C SER A 38 -26.19 0.02 -15.52
N GLN A 39 -25.29 0.98 -15.30
CA GLN A 39 -25.11 2.15 -16.16
C GLN A 39 -24.10 1.90 -17.28
N ARG A 40 -23.03 1.15 -16.98
CA ARG A 40 -22.01 0.78 -17.97
C ARG A 40 -21.45 -0.61 -17.68
N VAL A 41 -21.59 -1.50 -18.65
CA VAL A 41 -21.10 -2.88 -18.55
C VAL A 41 -19.60 -2.95 -18.22
N ASN A 42 -19.22 -3.96 -17.46
CA ASN A 42 -17.84 -4.31 -17.13
C ASN A 42 -17.06 -3.26 -16.30
N LEU A 43 -17.73 -2.31 -15.64
CA LEU A 43 -17.06 -1.49 -14.61
C LEU A 43 -16.51 -2.39 -13.48
N VAL A 44 -15.25 -2.14 -13.08
CA VAL A 44 -14.43 -3.04 -12.25
C VAL A 44 -14.37 -4.43 -12.87
N GLN A 45 -13.41 -4.65 -13.78
CA GLN A 45 -13.49 -5.74 -14.76
C GLN A 45 -12.97 -7.08 -14.23
N THR A 46 -12.01 -7.07 -13.32
CA THR A 46 -11.34 -8.28 -12.81
C THR A 46 -11.52 -8.43 -11.32
N GLU A 47 -11.29 -9.63 -10.80
CA GLU A 47 -11.32 -9.90 -9.36
C GLU A 47 -10.27 -9.07 -8.62
N GLU A 48 -9.05 -8.98 -9.15
CA GLU A 48 -7.95 -8.22 -8.53
C GLU A 48 -8.29 -6.73 -8.43
N GLN A 49 -9.04 -6.20 -9.40
CA GLN A 49 -9.55 -4.82 -9.37
C GLN A 49 -10.62 -4.63 -8.30
N TYR A 50 -11.45 -5.64 -8.06
CA TYR A 50 -12.47 -5.60 -7.02
C TYR A 50 -11.82 -5.70 -5.62
N VAL A 51 -10.84 -6.59 -5.45
CA VAL A 51 -10.02 -6.69 -4.23
C VAL A 51 -9.30 -5.36 -3.97
N PHE A 52 -8.69 -4.76 -4.99
CA PHE A 52 -8.03 -3.47 -4.86
C PHE A 52 -8.97 -2.35 -4.38
N VAL A 53 -10.23 -2.33 -4.81
CA VAL A 53 -11.22 -1.35 -4.31
C VAL A 53 -11.46 -1.54 -2.80
N HIS A 54 -11.60 -2.78 -2.34
CA HIS A 54 -11.72 -3.08 -0.91
C HIS A 54 -10.48 -2.62 -0.13
N ASP A 55 -9.28 -2.96 -0.62
CA ASP A 55 -8.02 -2.61 0.04
C ASP A 55 -7.83 -1.09 0.13
N ALA A 56 -8.10 -0.37 -0.95
CA ALA A 56 -7.96 1.09 -1.00
C ALA A 56 -8.91 1.80 -0.01
N ILE A 57 -10.17 1.34 0.08
CA ILE A 57 -11.14 1.90 1.02
C ILE A 57 -10.75 1.57 2.46
N LEU A 58 -10.32 0.33 2.72
CA LEU A 58 -9.86 -0.09 4.05
C LEU A 58 -8.65 0.74 4.51
N GLU A 59 -7.66 0.93 3.63
CA GLU A 59 -6.49 1.75 3.93
C GLU A 59 -6.87 3.20 4.22
N ALA A 60 -7.76 3.79 3.42
CA ALA A 60 -8.24 5.15 3.66
C ALA A 60 -8.97 5.28 5.02
N CYS A 61 -9.79 4.29 5.39
CA CYS A 61 -10.49 4.27 6.68
C CYS A 61 -9.54 4.08 7.88
N LEU A 62 -8.45 3.32 7.71
CA LEU A 62 -7.48 3.07 8.78
C LEU A 62 -6.48 4.24 8.94
N CYS A 63 -5.97 4.77 7.82
CA CYS A 63 -4.92 5.78 7.83
C CYS A 63 -5.48 7.21 7.95
N GLY A 64 -6.63 7.49 7.35
CA GLY A 64 -7.17 8.84 7.24
C GLY A 64 -6.24 9.80 6.47
N ASN A 65 -6.43 11.10 6.67
CA ASN A 65 -5.57 12.14 6.08
C ASN A 65 -4.45 12.53 7.05
N THR A 66 -3.23 12.10 6.74
CA THR A 66 -2.02 12.40 7.53
C THR A 66 -1.19 13.56 6.94
N ALA A 67 -1.67 14.21 5.88
CA ALA A 67 -0.97 15.34 5.27
C ALA A 67 -1.04 16.58 6.18
N ILE A 68 0.13 17.18 6.47
CA ILE A 68 0.24 18.35 7.33
C ILE A 68 0.77 19.55 6.51
N PRO A 69 0.01 20.65 6.41
CA PRO A 69 0.52 21.90 5.85
C PRO A 69 1.74 22.40 6.64
N VAL A 70 2.78 22.86 5.94
CA VAL A 70 4.05 23.29 6.58
C VAL A 70 3.85 24.38 7.64
N CYS A 71 2.87 25.28 7.44
CA CYS A 71 2.53 26.34 8.38
C CYS A 71 1.94 25.81 9.70
N GLU A 72 1.38 24.61 9.71
CA GLU A 72 0.75 23.98 10.87
C GLU A 72 1.64 22.91 11.51
N PHE A 73 2.69 22.47 10.82
CA PHE A 73 3.55 21.36 11.22
C PHE A 73 4.00 21.44 12.67
N ARG A 74 4.50 22.61 13.12
CA ARG A 74 5.00 22.75 14.51
C ARG A 74 3.90 22.49 15.54
N SER A 75 2.69 22.98 15.31
CA SER A 75 1.57 22.84 16.24
C SER A 75 1.06 21.39 16.25
N ILE A 76 0.85 20.82 15.06
CA ILE A 76 0.37 19.45 14.92
C ILE A 76 1.40 18.47 15.47
N TYR A 77 2.68 18.59 15.10
CA TYR A 77 3.74 17.71 15.60
C TYR A 77 3.84 17.73 17.13
N TYR A 78 3.73 18.90 17.75
CA TYR A 78 3.69 19.01 19.21
C TYR A 78 2.53 18.21 19.79
N ASN A 79 1.33 18.35 19.22
CA ASN A 79 0.14 17.65 19.68
C ASN A 79 0.24 16.13 19.51
N ILE A 80 0.62 15.65 18.31
CA ILE A 80 0.68 14.20 18.02
C ILE A 80 1.79 13.49 18.79
N SER A 81 2.81 14.23 19.25
CA SER A 81 3.90 13.70 20.06
C SER A 81 3.56 13.61 21.55
N ARG A 82 2.48 14.27 22.01
CA ARG A 82 2.10 14.24 23.43
C ARG A 82 1.57 12.87 23.81
N LEU A 83 2.00 12.41 24.99
CA LEU A 83 1.45 11.22 25.61
C LEU A 83 0.08 11.55 26.21
N ASP A 84 -0.89 10.70 25.90
CA ASP A 84 -2.14 10.63 26.63
C ASP A 84 -1.88 9.95 27.99
N PRO A 85 -2.16 10.61 29.12
CA PRO A 85 -1.93 10.04 30.45
C PRO A 85 -2.75 8.77 30.75
N GLN A 86 -3.87 8.55 30.07
CA GLN A 86 -4.74 7.39 30.29
C GLN A 86 -4.26 6.16 29.54
N THR A 87 -3.82 6.32 28.30
CA THR A 87 -3.40 5.20 27.43
C THR A 87 -1.88 4.97 27.45
N ASN A 88 -1.11 5.95 27.93
CA ASN A 88 0.35 6.00 27.82
C ASN A 88 0.83 5.78 26.37
N SER A 89 0.05 6.28 25.41
CA SER A 89 0.36 6.30 23.98
C SER A 89 0.30 7.73 23.45
N SER A 90 0.94 7.95 22.31
CA SER A 90 0.86 9.20 21.56
C SER A 90 0.34 8.89 20.18
N GLN A 91 -0.30 9.87 19.53
CA GLN A 91 -0.84 9.67 18.19
C GLN A 91 0.24 9.23 17.20
N ILE A 92 1.46 9.76 17.27
CA ILE A 92 2.56 9.32 16.40
C ILE A 92 2.94 7.84 16.59
N LYS A 93 2.77 7.31 17.81
CA LYS A 93 2.98 5.89 18.10
C LYS A 93 1.83 5.04 17.54
N ASP A 94 0.60 5.54 17.63
CA ASP A 94 -0.58 4.87 17.09
C ASP A 94 -0.56 4.86 15.55
N GLU A 95 -0.11 5.95 14.91
CA GLU A 95 0.16 6.02 13.47
C GLU A 95 1.24 5.00 13.06
N PHE A 96 2.32 4.89 13.82
CA PHE A 96 3.35 3.87 13.58
C PHE A 96 2.81 2.44 13.71
N GLN A 97 1.88 2.18 14.64
CA GLN A 97 1.22 0.89 14.74
C GLN A 97 0.31 0.62 13.54
N THR A 98 -0.40 1.65 13.06
CA THR A 98 -1.24 1.57 11.87
C THR A 98 -0.42 1.20 10.64
N LEU A 99 0.78 1.76 10.48
CA LEU A 99 1.71 1.36 9.40
C LEU A 99 1.98 -0.16 9.41
N ASN A 100 2.15 -0.77 10.58
CA ASN A 100 2.38 -2.22 10.68
C ASN A 100 1.14 -3.06 10.34
N ILE A 101 -0.07 -2.50 10.49
CA ILE A 101 -1.33 -3.17 10.15
C ILE A 101 -1.55 -3.13 8.65
N VAL A 102 -1.31 -1.98 8.02
CA VAL A 102 -1.59 -1.78 6.58
C VAL A 102 -0.44 -2.27 5.68
N THR A 103 0.78 -2.40 6.21
CA THR A 103 1.91 -2.93 5.44
C THR A 103 1.67 -4.41 5.08
N PRO A 104 1.61 -4.77 3.79
CA PRO A 104 1.43 -6.15 3.39
C PRO A 104 2.55 -7.04 3.92
N ARG A 105 2.18 -8.24 4.41
CA ARG A 105 3.17 -9.21 4.85
C ARG A 105 3.96 -9.73 3.66
N VAL A 106 5.26 -9.47 3.68
CA VAL A 106 6.22 -10.05 2.73
C VAL A 106 6.34 -11.54 3.00
N ARG A 107 6.18 -12.35 1.96
CA ARG A 107 6.33 -13.79 2.04
C ARG A 107 7.65 -14.22 1.41
N PRO A 108 8.21 -15.39 1.77
CA PRO A 108 9.45 -15.87 1.17
C PRO A 108 9.39 -15.96 -0.37
N GLU A 109 8.23 -16.31 -0.93
CA GLU A 109 8.02 -16.33 -2.38
C GLU A 109 8.17 -14.96 -3.06
N ASP A 110 7.97 -13.86 -2.34
CA ASP A 110 8.13 -12.50 -2.86
C ASP A 110 9.59 -12.06 -2.94
N CYS A 111 10.51 -12.79 -2.28
CA CYS A 111 11.94 -12.51 -2.21
C CYS A 111 12.77 -13.70 -2.74
N SER A 112 12.23 -14.44 -3.70
CA SER A 112 12.78 -15.71 -4.16
C SER A 112 14.19 -15.58 -4.74
N ILE A 113 14.52 -14.44 -5.36
CA ILE A 113 15.84 -14.20 -5.97
C ILE A 113 16.90 -13.98 -4.89
N GLY A 114 16.57 -13.23 -3.84
CA GLY A 114 17.46 -12.99 -2.71
C GLY A 114 17.77 -14.26 -1.91
N LEU A 115 16.81 -15.20 -1.88
CA LEU A 115 16.90 -16.49 -1.19
C LEU A 115 17.66 -17.58 -1.97
N LEU A 116 18.13 -17.30 -3.18
CA LEU A 116 18.91 -18.29 -3.93
C LEU A 116 20.24 -18.59 -3.22
N PRO A 117 20.68 -19.86 -3.14
CA PRO A 117 21.93 -20.21 -2.46
C PRO A 117 23.16 -19.43 -2.96
N ARG A 118 23.21 -19.12 -4.26
CA ARG A 118 24.28 -18.32 -4.90
C ARG A 118 24.29 -16.82 -4.53
N ASN A 119 23.31 -16.36 -3.75
CA ASN A 119 23.14 -14.98 -3.34
C ASN A 119 23.18 -14.82 -1.80
N HIS A 120 23.23 -15.91 -1.03
CA HIS A 120 23.23 -15.86 0.44
C HIS A 120 24.38 -15.03 1.00
N ASP A 121 25.58 -15.19 0.45
CA ASP A 121 26.80 -14.44 0.83
C ASP A 121 26.77 -12.97 0.41
N LYS A 122 25.82 -12.59 -0.46
CA LYS A 122 25.59 -11.21 -0.91
C LYS A 122 24.55 -10.48 -0.06
N ASN A 123 23.97 -11.16 0.92
CA ASN A 123 23.01 -10.60 1.87
C ASN A 123 23.66 -10.48 3.25
N ARG A 124 23.67 -9.26 3.81
CA ARG A 124 24.14 -9.05 5.18
C ARG A 124 23.22 -9.70 6.22
N CYS A 125 21.91 -9.70 5.95
CA CYS A 125 20.88 -10.26 6.81
C CYS A 125 19.84 -10.96 5.93
N MET A 126 19.52 -12.21 6.25
CA MET A 126 18.53 -13.00 5.49
C MET A 126 17.09 -12.62 5.85
N ASP A 127 16.88 -11.88 6.94
CA ASP A 127 15.57 -11.34 7.33
C ASP A 127 15.28 -9.99 6.65
N VAL A 128 16.26 -9.43 5.93
CA VAL A 128 16.16 -8.13 5.24
C VAL A 128 16.50 -8.34 3.77
N LEU A 129 15.49 -8.78 3.01
CA LEU A 129 15.59 -9.04 1.58
C LEU A 129 14.64 -8.12 0.80
N PRO A 130 15.08 -7.61 -0.36
CA PRO A 130 14.23 -6.84 -1.24
C PRO A 130 13.20 -7.75 -1.93
N LEU A 131 12.04 -7.18 -2.24
CA LEU A 131 11.02 -7.83 -3.05
C LEU A 131 11.53 -7.98 -4.48
N ASP A 132 11.25 -9.14 -5.10
CA ASP A 132 11.70 -9.47 -6.45
C ASP A 132 11.24 -8.43 -7.49
N ARG A 133 10.03 -7.87 -7.31
CA ARG A 133 9.44 -6.83 -8.18
C ARG A 133 10.17 -5.49 -8.12
N CYS A 134 11.00 -5.25 -7.11
CA CYS A 134 11.71 -3.99 -6.89
C CYS A 134 13.23 -4.14 -7.06
N LEU A 135 13.72 -5.31 -7.48
CA LEU A 135 15.16 -5.57 -7.59
C LEU A 135 15.81 -4.76 -8.73
N PRO A 136 16.91 -4.05 -8.47
CA PRO A 136 17.77 -3.54 -9.52
C PRO A 136 18.66 -4.68 -10.05
N PHE A 137 18.59 -4.95 -11.35
CA PHE A 137 19.45 -5.93 -12.00
C PHE A 137 20.77 -5.28 -12.48
N LEU A 138 21.89 -5.85 -12.04
CA LEU A 138 23.21 -5.42 -12.47
C LEU A 138 23.56 -5.98 -13.85
N ILE A 139 24.22 -5.17 -14.67
CA ILE A 139 24.76 -5.57 -15.96
C ILE A 139 26.28 -5.69 -15.80
N SER A 140 26.83 -6.88 -16.02
CA SER A 140 28.28 -7.09 -16.06
C SER A 140 28.78 -7.06 -17.51
N VAL A 141 29.87 -6.32 -17.75
CA VAL A 141 30.51 -6.21 -19.07
C VAL A 141 31.54 -7.34 -19.28
N ASP A 142 32.06 -7.91 -18.20
CA ASP A 142 33.21 -8.82 -18.20
C ASP A 142 32.82 -10.31 -18.04
N GLY A 143 31.52 -10.63 -18.17
CA GLY A 143 31.03 -12.01 -18.10
C GLY A 143 30.89 -12.59 -16.70
N GLU A 144 31.00 -11.77 -15.63
CA GLU A 144 30.57 -12.21 -14.31
C GLU A 144 29.07 -12.53 -14.32
N SER A 145 28.72 -13.70 -13.76
CA SER A 145 27.37 -14.26 -13.84
C SER A 145 26.38 -13.70 -12.82
N SER A 146 26.83 -12.84 -11.90
CA SER A 146 25.99 -12.31 -10.83
C SER A 146 25.35 -10.98 -11.22
N ASN A 147 24.04 -11.02 -11.53
CA ASN A 147 23.22 -9.83 -11.75
C ASN A 147 22.48 -9.33 -10.50
N TYR A 148 22.75 -9.93 -9.33
CA TYR A 148 22.05 -9.67 -8.07
C TYR A 148 22.84 -8.75 -7.14
N ILE A 149 22.13 -7.81 -6.52
CA ILE A 149 22.55 -7.03 -5.37
C ILE A 149 21.36 -6.88 -4.41
N ASN A 150 21.61 -6.94 -3.10
CA ASN A 150 20.59 -6.65 -2.09
C ASN A 150 20.34 -5.14 -2.03
N ALA A 151 19.44 -4.67 -2.88
CA ALA A 151 18.96 -3.30 -2.96
C ALA A 151 17.53 -3.30 -3.52
N ALA A 152 16.78 -2.23 -3.29
CA ALA A 152 15.44 -2.05 -3.84
C ALA A 152 15.35 -0.70 -4.55
N LEU A 153 14.70 -0.68 -5.71
CA LEU A 153 14.22 0.54 -6.33
C LEU A 153 13.07 1.09 -5.49
N MET A 154 13.14 2.38 -5.14
CA MET A 154 12.10 3.12 -4.46
C MET A 154 11.67 4.29 -5.35
N ASP A 155 10.36 4.55 -5.38
CA ASP A 155 9.76 5.69 -6.07
C ASP A 155 10.01 7.03 -5.34
#